data_AF-W5JVU0-F1
#
_entry.id   AF-W5JVU0-F1
#
_cell.length_a   1.000
_cell.length_b   1.000
_cell.length_c   1.000
_cell.angle_alpha   90.00
_cell.angle_beta   90.00
_cell.angle_gamma   90.00
#
_symmetry.space_group_name_H-M   'P 1'
#
loop_
_entity.id
_entity.type
_entity.pdbx_description
1 polymer ?
#
loop_
_entity_poly.entity_id
_entity_poly.type
_entity_poly.pdbx_seq_one_letter_code
_entity_poly.pdbx_strand_id
1 'polypeptide(L)'
;MRRALVLVGALLLGVASCSPVAWERDNGKHEWEVAADENGNMRLVSYRNPYPLSEDEERQRRDFQPERDVQFLLYTQANPETPQVLRNGDLTGLQSSNFNRNNPTRMIVHGWLGTPNSEINRLVRSALFFVGNYNIIFVDWSVGSLDEFYPNSRELVYAVGAAASNMLDFLERYGDLQKRDVVVVGHSLGAHVAGNVGKWQSGALRTIIGLDPALPFFAGNSPDRIMDTDAEYVEIIHTNGGVLGFLEPIGDADFYPNLGRIQPGCGSDVGGGCAHARAVHFYVESILSRHGFVGQQCESFQNIRDGMCSETGVSSRMGGEPPNAVAAPRGIFFLQTANQFPFAVGC
;
A
#
# COMPACT_ATOMS: atom_id res chain seq x y z
N MET A 1 3.17 -73.97 35.40
CA MET A 1 2.99 -73.68 36.85
C MET A 1 3.59 -72.32 37.14
N ARG A 2 2.80 -71.44 37.75
CA ARG A 2 3.21 -70.12 38.27
C ARG A 2 4.32 -70.27 39.32
N ARG A 3 5.33 -69.40 39.29
CA ARG A 3 5.88 -68.77 40.52
C ARG A 3 6.39 -67.37 40.19
N ALA A 4 5.79 -66.41 40.90
CA ALA A 4 6.22 -65.03 40.98
C ALA A 4 7.47 -64.91 41.86
N LEU A 5 8.33 -63.94 41.56
CA LEU A 5 9.19 -63.30 42.57
C LEU A 5 9.00 -61.78 42.43
N VAL A 6 8.71 -61.15 43.56
CA VAL A 6 8.41 -59.74 43.75
C VAL A 6 9.62 -59.08 44.43
N LEU A 7 9.99 -57.90 43.89
CA LEU A 7 10.72 -56.73 44.43
C LEU A 7 11.65 -56.87 45.64
N VAL A 8 12.82 -56.20 45.59
CA VAL A 8 13.08 -54.93 46.32
C VAL A 8 14.25 -54.21 45.62
N GLY A 9 14.04 -52.99 45.12
CA GLY A 9 15.08 -52.07 44.67
C GLY A 9 14.82 -50.70 45.30
N ALA A 10 15.77 -50.23 46.11
CA ALA A 10 15.62 -49.11 47.02
C ALA A 10 15.33 -47.75 46.34
N LEU A 11 14.48 -46.96 46.99
CA LEU A 11 14.33 -45.52 46.78
C LEU A 11 15.63 -44.81 47.17
N LEU A 12 16.20 -44.04 46.25
CA LEU A 12 17.02 -42.88 46.57
C LEU A 12 16.43 -41.67 45.85
N LEU A 13 16.06 -40.68 46.66
CA LEU A 13 15.50 -39.38 46.26
C LEU A 13 16.53 -38.61 45.42
N GLY A 14 16.27 -38.49 44.12
CA GLY A 14 16.95 -37.54 43.23
C GLY A 14 16.03 -36.36 42.97
N VAL A 15 16.39 -35.18 43.47
CA VAL A 15 15.71 -33.92 43.21
C VAL A 15 15.91 -33.59 41.72
N ALA A 16 14.87 -33.70 40.89
CA ALA A 16 14.94 -33.30 39.49
C ALA A 16 14.87 -31.78 39.40
N SER A 17 16.02 -31.14 39.22
CA SER A 17 16.12 -29.75 38.79
C SER A 17 15.59 -29.64 37.36
N CYS A 18 14.72 -28.64 37.16
CA CYS A 18 14.21 -28.26 35.86
C CYS A 18 15.40 -27.84 34.97
N SER A 19 15.72 -28.64 33.95
CA SER A 19 16.67 -28.24 32.90
C SER A 19 15.84 -27.79 31.70
N PRO A 20 15.96 -26.53 31.26
CA PRO A 20 15.23 -26.06 30.09
C PRO A 20 15.71 -26.82 28.85
N VAL A 21 14.73 -27.22 28.02
CA VAL A 21 14.94 -27.75 26.68
C VAL A 21 15.81 -26.74 25.91
N ALA A 22 16.99 -27.18 25.51
CA ALA A 22 17.89 -26.42 24.68
C ALA A 22 17.22 -26.20 23.31
N TRP A 23 16.91 -24.95 22.99
CA TRP A 23 16.67 -24.52 21.63
C TRP A 23 18.00 -24.63 20.89
N GLU A 24 18.06 -25.43 19.83
CA GLU A 24 19.15 -25.34 18.86
C GLU A 24 19.03 -24.00 18.15
N ARG A 25 19.99 -23.12 18.38
CA ARG A 25 20.15 -21.85 17.66
C ARG A 25 20.50 -22.18 16.21
N ASP A 26 19.63 -21.81 15.29
CA ASP A 26 19.98 -21.76 13.87
C ASP A 26 21.11 -20.73 13.68
N ASN A 27 22.34 -21.24 13.54
CA ASN A 27 23.50 -20.44 13.19
C ASN A 27 23.52 -20.27 11.67
N GLY A 28 22.74 -19.30 11.16
CA GLY A 28 22.46 -19.14 9.74
C GLY A 28 22.24 -17.70 9.23
N LYS A 29 23.28 -16.85 9.34
CA LYS A 29 23.60 -15.76 8.38
C LYS A 29 22.63 -14.57 8.19
N HIS A 30 22.43 -13.75 9.21
CA HIS A 30 22.21 -12.32 8.98
C HIS A 30 23.42 -11.56 9.52
N GLU A 31 24.23 -11.01 8.60
CA GLU A 31 25.49 -10.31 8.89
C GLU A 31 25.26 -8.93 9.54
N TRP A 32 24.02 -8.44 9.47
CA TRP A 32 23.61 -7.09 9.82
C TRP A 32 22.30 -7.14 10.62
N GLU A 33 22.25 -6.40 11.72
CA GLU A 33 21.04 -6.17 12.51
C GLU A 33 20.77 -4.66 12.62
N VAL A 34 19.51 -4.28 12.81
CA VAL A 34 19.13 -2.86 12.96
C VAL A 34 19.06 -2.51 14.44
N ALA A 35 19.88 -1.55 14.90
CA ALA A 35 19.89 -1.05 16.27
C ALA A 35 19.78 0.47 16.30
N ALA A 36 19.06 1.03 17.28
CA ALA A 36 19.00 2.48 17.46
C ALA A 36 20.29 3.01 18.11
N ASP A 37 20.84 4.12 17.59
CA ASP A 37 21.92 4.86 18.24
C ASP A 37 21.39 5.70 19.42
N GLU A 38 22.30 6.37 20.15
CA GLU A 38 21.99 7.17 21.34
C GLU A 38 21.04 8.35 21.06
N ASN A 39 20.87 8.71 19.78
CA ASN A 39 19.95 9.77 19.34
C ASN A 39 18.64 9.19 18.76
N GLY A 40 18.45 7.88 18.82
CA GLY A 40 17.25 7.19 18.33
C GLY A 40 17.26 6.90 16.83
N ASN A 41 18.38 7.08 16.12
CA ASN A 41 18.46 6.74 14.71
C ASN A 41 18.73 5.25 14.52
N MET A 42 17.97 4.60 13.64
CA MET A 42 18.16 3.19 13.33
C MET A 42 19.41 3.00 12.45
N ARG A 43 20.34 2.15 12.90
CA ARG A 43 21.63 1.87 12.26
C ARG A 43 21.78 0.38 11.99
N LEU A 44 22.44 0.02 10.90
CA LEU A 44 22.88 -1.36 10.66
C LEU A 44 24.17 -1.62 11.44
N VAL A 45 24.15 -2.61 12.32
CA VAL A 45 25.29 -3.04 13.13
C VAL A 45 25.63 -4.49 12.78
N SER A 46 26.91 -4.75 12.51
CA SER A 46 27.44 -6.10 12.31
C SER A 46 28.20 -6.55 13.53
N TYR A 47 27.86 -7.72 14.07
CA TYR A 47 28.60 -8.32 15.20
C TYR A 47 30.00 -8.81 14.83
N ARG A 48 30.37 -8.85 13.54
CA ARG A 48 31.71 -9.30 13.10
C ARG A 48 32.73 -8.17 12.99
N ASN A 49 32.30 -6.92 12.85
CA ASN A 49 33.20 -5.78 12.71
C ASN A 49 32.86 -4.74 13.78
N PRO A 50 33.51 -4.75 14.95
CA PRO A 50 33.20 -3.86 16.07
C PRO A 50 33.68 -2.41 15.87
N TYR A 51 34.12 -2.05 14.66
CA TYR A 51 34.49 -0.68 14.32
C TYR A 51 33.31 0.00 13.60
N PRO A 52 32.92 1.22 14.00
CA PRO A 52 31.93 1.99 13.28
C PRO A 52 32.37 2.14 11.82
N LEU A 53 31.44 1.95 10.88
CA LEU A 53 31.64 2.32 9.48
C LEU A 53 32.18 3.75 9.46
N SER A 54 33.29 3.98 8.74
CA SER A 54 33.87 5.32 8.64
C SER A 54 32.80 6.30 8.12
N GLU A 55 32.82 7.55 8.58
CA GLU A 55 31.90 8.62 8.13
C GLU A 55 31.82 8.75 6.60
N ASP A 56 32.86 8.29 5.88
CA ASP A 56 32.94 8.25 4.41
C ASP A 56 32.12 7.11 3.73
N GLU A 57 31.72 6.08 4.48
CA GLU A 57 30.88 4.95 4.01
C GLU A 57 29.39 5.13 4.40
N GLU A 58 29.07 6.14 5.21
CA GLU A 58 27.70 6.58 5.39
C GLU A 58 27.22 7.17 4.06
N ARG A 59 26.44 6.40 3.28
CA ARG A 59 25.69 6.95 2.12
C ARG A 59 24.98 8.21 2.62
N GLN A 60 25.47 9.39 2.21
CA GLN A 60 24.86 10.66 2.58
C GLN A 60 23.36 10.56 2.34
N ARG A 61 22.56 10.77 3.39
CA ARG A 61 21.10 10.92 3.25
C ARG A 61 20.88 11.93 2.13
N ARG A 62 20.16 11.53 1.08
CA ARG A 62 19.81 12.43 -0.01
C ARG A 62 19.05 13.62 0.61
N ASP A 63 19.49 14.84 0.28
CA ASP A 63 18.76 16.06 0.62
C ASP A 63 17.46 16.10 -0.19
N PHE A 64 16.44 15.38 0.29
CA PHE A 64 15.12 15.33 -0.33
C PHE A 64 14.28 16.51 0.16
N GLN A 65 13.85 17.35 -0.79
CA GLN A 65 12.98 18.49 -0.53
C GLN A 65 11.66 18.28 -1.28
N PRO A 66 10.55 17.97 -0.60
CA PRO A 66 9.29 17.62 -1.26
C PRO A 66 8.82 18.61 -2.32
N GLU A 67 8.97 19.92 -2.07
CA GLU A 67 8.55 21.00 -2.97
C GLU A 67 9.39 21.06 -4.26
N ARG A 68 10.63 20.58 -4.21
CA ARG A 68 11.57 20.55 -5.34
C ARG A 68 11.52 19.22 -6.08
N ASP A 69 11.44 18.13 -5.31
CA ASP A 69 11.74 16.78 -5.78
C ASP A 69 10.48 15.95 -6.06
N VAL A 70 9.30 16.38 -5.60
CA VAL A 70 8.01 15.82 -6.03
C VAL A 70 7.52 16.56 -7.27
N GLN A 71 7.22 15.83 -8.33
CA GLN A 71 6.67 16.35 -9.57
C GLN A 71 5.20 15.96 -9.73
N PHE A 72 4.38 16.90 -10.18
CA PHE A 72 2.97 16.68 -10.47
C PHE A 72 2.78 16.64 -11.98
N LEU A 73 2.68 15.44 -12.53
CA LEU A 73 2.60 15.19 -13.96
C LEU A 73 1.14 15.15 -14.39
N LEU A 74 0.66 16.22 -15.05
CA LEU A 74 -0.71 16.33 -15.55
C LEU A 74 -0.84 15.67 -16.92
N TYR A 75 -1.75 14.70 -16.99
CA TYR A 75 -2.26 14.12 -18.23
C TYR A 75 -3.74 14.47 -18.38
N THR A 76 -4.12 14.77 -19.61
CA THR A 76 -5.52 14.97 -20.02
C THR A 76 -5.75 14.33 -21.39
N GLN A 77 -6.99 14.30 -21.87
CA GLN A 77 -7.28 13.82 -23.22
C GLN A 77 -6.52 14.58 -24.32
N ALA A 78 -6.10 15.84 -24.06
CA ALA A 78 -5.32 16.65 -24.99
C ALA A 78 -3.82 16.32 -24.97
N ASN A 79 -3.33 15.65 -23.93
CA ASN A 79 -1.93 15.22 -23.78
C ASN A 79 -1.85 13.86 -23.05
N PRO A 80 -2.40 12.78 -23.63
CA PRO A 80 -2.56 11.52 -22.91
C PRO A 80 -1.23 10.79 -22.68
N GLU A 81 -0.22 11.04 -23.51
CA GLU A 81 1.09 10.36 -23.44
C GLU A 81 2.17 11.19 -22.77
N THR A 82 2.25 12.49 -23.08
CA THR A 82 3.29 13.40 -22.56
C THR A 82 2.70 14.34 -21.52
N PRO A 83 3.19 14.35 -20.27
CA PRO A 83 2.63 15.18 -19.23
C PRO A 83 3.03 16.65 -19.37
N GLN A 84 2.20 17.52 -18.83
CA GLN A 84 2.60 18.88 -18.45
C GLN A 84 2.92 18.89 -16.96
N VAL A 85 4.05 19.48 -16.56
CA VAL A 85 4.44 19.54 -15.15
C VAL A 85 3.72 20.70 -14.48
N LEU A 86 2.90 20.40 -13.47
CA LEU A 86 2.32 21.40 -12.59
C LEU A 86 3.28 21.69 -11.43
N ARG A 87 3.37 22.96 -11.03
CA ARG A 87 4.19 23.42 -9.91
C ARG A 87 3.37 24.27 -8.96
N ASN A 88 3.54 24.05 -7.66
CA ASN A 88 2.89 24.86 -6.65
C ASN A 88 3.30 26.33 -6.81
N GLY A 89 2.31 27.22 -6.82
CA GLY A 89 2.52 28.67 -6.97
C GLY A 89 2.75 29.15 -8.39
N ASP A 90 2.82 28.27 -9.39
CA ASP A 90 3.00 28.64 -10.80
C ASP A 90 1.65 28.81 -11.51
N LEU A 91 1.04 30.00 -11.34
CA LEU A 91 -0.25 30.33 -11.95
C LEU A 91 -0.18 30.31 -13.48
N THR A 92 0.93 30.78 -14.07
CA THR A 92 1.11 30.80 -15.53
C THR A 92 1.21 29.38 -16.06
N GLY A 93 1.93 28.49 -15.38
CA GLY A 93 2.01 27.07 -15.70
C GLY A 93 0.64 26.41 -15.66
N LEU A 94 -0.18 26.68 -14.64
CA LEU A 94 -1.55 26.16 -14.56
C LEU A 94 -2.42 26.70 -15.71
N GLN A 95 -2.42 28.00 -15.96
CA GLN A 95 -3.26 28.64 -16.99
C GLN A 95 -2.89 28.22 -18.42
N SER A 96 -1.62 27.87 -18.66
CA SER A 96 -1.14 27.38 -19.96
C SER A 96 -1.21 25.85 -20.10
N SER A 97 -1.55 25.14 -19.02
CA SER A 97 -1.77 23.70 -19.04
C SER A 97 -3.14 23.33 -19.62
N ASN A 98 -3.33 22.03 -19.86
CA ASN A 98 -4.60 21.45 -20.29
C ASN A 98 -5.55 21.15 -19.12
N PHE A 99 -5.22 21.57 -17.89
CA PHE A 99 -6.08 21.35 -16.72
C PHE A 99 -7.47 21.93 -16.99
N ASN A 100 -8.50 21.11 -16.80
CA ASN A 100 -9.87 21.49 -17.10
C ASN A 100 -10.75 21.34 -15.85
N ARG A 101 -11.19 22.47 -15.30
CA ARG A 101 -12.06 22.52 -14.11
C ARG A 101 -13.36 21.71 -14.22
N ASN A 102 -13.83 21.46 -15.44
CA ASN A 102 -15.07 20.71 -15.66
C ASN A 102 -14.85 19.19 -15.64
N ASN A 103 -13.58 18.73 -15.57
CA ASN A 103 -13.24 17.32 -15.51
C ASN A 103 -12.93 16.90 -14.06
N PRO A 104 -13.39 15.72 -13.63
CA PRO A 104 -13.00 15.15 -12.35
C PRO A 104 -11.48 14.90 -12.30
N THR A 105 -10.91 14.98 -11.09
CA THR A 105 -9.45 14.84 -10.88
C THR A 105 -9.13 13.48 -10.27
N ARG A 106 -8.12 12.81 -10.83
CA ARG A 106 -7.58 11.53 -10.34
C ARG A 106 -6.11 11.72 -10.02
N MET A 107 -5.76 11.69 -8.74
CA MET A 107 -4.37 11.75 -8.30
C MET A 107 -3.85 10.33 -8.12
N ILE A 108 -2.73 9.99 -8.77
CA ILE A 108 -2.18 8.63 -8.79
C ILE A 108 -0.78 8.65 -8.19
N VAL A 109 -0.48 7.75 -7.26
CA VAL A 109 0.78 7.74 -6.51
C VAL A 109 1.44 6.36 -6.54
N HIS A 110 2.70 6.31 -7.00
CA HIS A 110 3.48 5.08 -7.00
C HIS A 110 4.11 4.76 -5.64
N GLY A 111 4.61 3.54 -5.48
CA GLY A 111 5.31 3.08 -4.28
C GLY A 111 6.84 3.15 -4.37
N TRP A 112 7.48 2.33 -3.53
CA TRP A 112 8.92 2.14 -3.47
C TRP A 112 9.50 1.69 -4.82
N LEU A 113 10.67 2.24 -5.18
CA LEU A 113 11.34 2.04 -6.48
C LEU A 113 10.48 2.45 -7.71
N GLY A 114 9.41 3.21 -7.48
CA GLY A 114 8.53 3.65 -8.55
C GLY A 114 9.06 4.88 -9.30
N THR A 115 8.55 5.06 -10.51
CA THR A 115 8.91 6.13 -11.43
C THR A 115 7.67 6.56 -12.23
N PRO A 116 7.76 7.61 -13.07
CA PRO A 116 6.70 7.95 -14.01
C PRO A 116 6.29 6.81 -14.94
N ASN A 117 7.17 5.82 -15.17
CA ASN A 117 6.89 4.68 -16.04
C ASN A 117 6.28 3.47 -15.30
N SER A 118 6.06 3.58 -13.98
CA SER A 118 5.45 2.50 -13.18
C SER A 118 4.09 2.08 -13.73
N GLU A 119 3.77 0.79 -13.59
CA GLU A 119 2.53 0.21 -14.12
C GLU A 119 1.28 0.91 -13.60
N ILE A 120 1.25 1.31 -12.32
CA ILE A 120 0.14 2.08 -11.75
C ILE A 120 -0.13 3.38 -12.54
N ASN A 121 0.89 4.12 -12.97
CA ASN A 121 0.65 5.28 -13.82
C ASN A 121 0.07 4.83 -15.16
N ARG A 122 0.83 4.00 -15.88
CA ARG A 122 0.57 3.70 -17.28
C ARG A 122 -0.76 3.00 -17.49
N LEU A 123 -1.11 2.04 -16.64
CA LEU A 123 -2.33 1.23 -16.76
C LEU A 123 -3.56 1.99 -16.26
N VAL A 124 -3.50 2.63 -15.08
CA VAL A 124 -4.65 3.38 -14.53
C VAL A 124 -4.96 4.58 -15.42
N ARG A 125 -3.95 5.32 -15.88
CA ARG A 125 -4.12 6.43 -16.83
C ARG A 125 -4.83 5.97 -18.10
N SER A 126 -4.38 4.86 -18.69
CA SER A 126 -4.98 4.30 -19.91
C SER A 126 -6.42 3.88 -19.69
N ALA A 127 -6.73 3.25 -18.55
CA ALA A 127 -8.09 2.84 -18.23
C ALA A 127 -9.02 4.04 -17.99
N LEU A 128 -8.56 5.07 -17.29
CA LEU A 128 -9.34 6.29 -17.06
C LEU A 128 -9.66 7.02 -18.36
N PHE A 129 -8.69 7.21 -19.26
CA PHE A 129 -8.95 7.83 -20.58
C PHE A 129 -9.84 6.98 -21.49
N PHE A 130 -9.91 5.67 -21.26
CA PHE A 130 -10.86 4.82 -21.97
C PHE A 130 -12.31 5.09 -21.54
N VAL A 131 -12.55 5.39 -20.26
CA VAL A 131 -13.91 5.56 -19.71
C VAL A 131 -14.40 6.99 -19.65
N GLY A 132 -13.52 7.99 -19.75
CA GLY A 132 -13.95 9.39 -19.70
C GLY A 132 -12.83 10.43 -19.78
N ASN A 133 -13.23 11.69 -19.60
CA ASN A 133 -12.32 12.83 -19.57
C ASN A 133 -11.96 13.18 -18.12
N TYR A 134 -10.66 13.14 -17.82
CA TYR A 134 -10.14 13.37 -16.47
C TYR A 134 -8.97 14.36 -16.49
N ASN A 135 -8.76 15.03 -15.37
CA ASN A 135 -7.43 15.55 -15.01
C ASN A 135 -6.70 14.46 -14.24
N ILE A 136 -5.74 13.79 -14.87
CA ILE A 136 -4.97 12.74 -14.21
C ILE A 136 -3.65 13.36 -13.76
N ILE A 137 -3.43 13.43 -12.45
CA ILE A 137 -2.22 13.99 -11.86
C ILE A 137 -1.42 12.85 -11.25
N PHE A 138 -0.32 12.48 -11.90
CA PHE A 138 0.59 11.50 -11.33
C PHE A 138 1.60 12.19 -10.42
N VAL A 139 1.71 11.71 -9.18
CA VAL A 139 2.67 12.18 -8.18
C VAL A 139 3.96 11.38 -8.33
N ASP A 140 4.93 11.95 -9.03
CA ASP A 140 6.26 11.38 -9.16
C ASP A 140 7.14 11.86 -8.01
N TRP A 141 7.52 10.94 -7.13
CA TRP A 141 8.44 11.18 -6.02
C TRP A 141 9.68 10.27 -6.14
N SER A 142 10.01 9.87 -7.38
CA SER A 142 11.09 8.92 -7.69
C SER A 142 12.44 9.30 -7.09
N VAL A 143 12.74 10.59 -6.91
CA VAL A 143 13.96 11.06 -6.21
C VAL A 143 14.10 10.44 -4.82
N GLY A 144 12.99 10.35 -4.07
CA GLY A 144 12.92 9.76 -2.74
C GLY A 144 12.57 8.27 -2.74
N SER A 145 11.82 7.79 -3.75
CA SER A 145 11.38 6.38 -3.80
C SER A 145 12.44 5.42 -4.36
N LEU A 146 13.37 5.91 -5.20
CA LEU A 146 14.46 5.13 -5.80
C LEU A 146 15.65 5.02 -4.83
N ASP A 147 15.39 4.50 -3.63
CA ASP A 147 16.41 4.14 -2.66
C ASP A 147 16.32 2.66 -2.33
N GLU A 148 17.38 1.90 -2.60
CA GLU A 148 17.43 0.46 -2.30
C GLU A 148 17.28 0.16 -0.80
N PHE A 149 17.56 1.14 0.06
CA PHE A 149 17.27 1.03 1.48
C PHE A 149 15.85 1.55 1.77
N TYR A 150 14.88 0.63 1.79
CA TYR A 150 13.45 0.91 2.00
C TYR A 150 13.13 1.92 3.11
N PRO A 151 13.77 1.87 4.31
CA PRO A 151 13.48 2.85 5.37
C PRO A 151 13.68 4.31 4.96
N ASN A 152 14.63 4.62 4.06
CA ASN A 152 14.83 5.98 3.56
C ASN A 152 13.64 6.47 2.74
N SER A 153 13.03 5.62 1.91
CA SER A 153 11.82 6.00 1.18
C SER A 153 10.59 6.06 2.07
N ARG A 154 10.50 5.15 3.05
CA ARG A 154 9.42 5.13 4.04
C ARG A 154 9.34 6.47 4.77
N GLU A 155 10.43 6.98 5.31
CA GLU A 155 10.42 8.21 6.14
C GLU A 155 9.89 9.45 5.39
N LEU A 156 9.92 9.43 4.05
CA LEU A 156 9.47 10.55 3.21
C LEU A 156 7.96 10.57 2.94
N VAL A 157 7.24 9.47 3.22
CA VAL A 157 5.82 9.30 2.85
C VAL A 157 4.93 10.44 3.34
N TYR A 158 5.09 10.86 4.59
CA TYR A 158 4.32 11.97 5.18
C TYR A 158 4.56 13.29 4.44
N ALA A 159 5.83 13.58 4.12
CA ALA A 159 6.24 14.82 3.48
C ALA A 159 5.80 14.88 2.00
N VAL A 160 5.86 13.75 1.29
CA VAL A 160 5.31 13.63 -0.08
C VAL A 160 3.79 13.87 -0.06
N GLY A 161 3.08 13.30 0.92
CA GLY A 161 1.64 13.52 1.09
C GLY A 161 1.29 14.99 1.34
N ALA A 162 2.08 15.69 2.15
CA ALA A 162 1.94 17.13 2.38
C ALA A 162 2.10 17.93 1.08
N ALA A 163 3.16 17.65 0.30
CA ALA A 163 3.41 18.33 -0.97
C ALA A 163 2.28 18.11 -1.98
N ALA A 164 1.75 16.88 -2.06
CA ALA A 164 0.63 16.54 -2.92
C ALA A 164 -0.70 17.17 -2.47
N SER A 165 -0.94 17.28 -1.16
CA SER A 165 -2.06 18.05 -0.62
C SER A 165 -1.96 19.53 -0.99
N ASN A 166 -0.78 20.13 -0.88
CA ASN A 166 -0.57 21.53 -1.26
C ASN A 166 -0.87 21.78 -2.75
N MET A 167 -0.63 20.80 -3.63
CA MET A 167 -1.04 20.87 -5.03
C MET A 167 -2.56 20.87 -5.20
N LEU A 168 -3.29 20.06 -4.42
CA LEU A 168 -4.76 20.11 -4.45
C LEU A 168 -5.29 21.47 -3.96
N ASP A 169 -4.69 22.07 -2.93
CA ASP A 169 -5.09 23.40 -2.45
C ASP A 169 -4.79 24.50 -3.48
N PHE A 170 -3.66 24.40 -4.18
CA PHE A 170 -3.34 25.31 -5.29
C PHE A 170 -4.36 25.19 -6.43
N LEU A 171 -4.72 23.96 -6.81
CA LEU A 171 -5.73 23.71 -7.86
C LEU A 171 -7.14 24.10 -7.43
N GLU A 172 -7.51 23.93 -6.17
CA GLU A 172 -8.79 24.42 -5.64
C GLU A 172 -8.85 25.94 -5.78
N ARG A 173 -7.81 26.64 -5.31
CA ARG A 173 -7.78 28.10 -5.28
C ARG A 173 -7.72 28.76 -6.65
N TYR A 174 -6.96 28.18 -7.58
CA TYR A 174 -6.66 28.83 -8.86
C TYR A 174 -7.16 28.07 -10.09
N GLY A 175 -7.46 26.78 -9.94
CA GLY A 175 -8.01 25.91 -10.98
C GLY A 175 -9.50 25.61 -10.83
N ASP A 176 -10.17 26.11 -9.80
CA ASP A 176 -11.60 25.84 -9.53
C ASP A 176 -11.89 24.34 -9.30
N LEU A 177 -10.89 23.60 -8.82
CA LEU A 177 -11.01 22.18 -8.48
C LEU A 177 -11.95 21.99 -7.29
N GLN A 178 -12.84 21.01 -7.41
CA GLN A 178 -13.77 20.61 -6.35
C GLN A 178 -13.21 19.38 -5.62
N LYS A 179 -12.91 19.50 -4.32
CA LYS A 179 -12.34 18.40 -3.50
C LYS A 179 -13.22 17.14 -3.49
N ARG A 180 -14.55 17.32 -3.55
CA ARG A 180 -15.54 16.24 -3.67
C ARG A 180 -15.50 15.44 -4.98
N ASP A 181 -14.74 15.90 -5.97
CA ASP A 181 -14.56 15.23 -7.27
C ASP A 181 -13.14 14.67 -7.43
N VAL A 182 -12.33 14.74 -6.37
CA VAL A 182 -10.97 14.18 -6.29
C VAL A 182 -11.02 12.75 -5.77
N VAL A 183 -10.38 11.84 -6.52
CA VAL A 183 -10.03 10.51 -6.04
C VAL A 183 -8.51 10.38 -6.03
N VAL A 184 -7.96 9.88 -4.94
CA VAL A 184 -6.53 9.59 -4.82
C VAL A 184 -6.32 8.08 -4.80
N VAL A 185 -5.46 7.57 -5.67
CA VAL A 185 -5.14 6.14 -5.77
C VAL A 185 -3.66 5.96 -5.51
N GLY A 186 -3.31 5.13 -4.54
CA GLY A 186 -1.92 4.88 -4.19
C GLY A 186 -1.61 3.39 -4.11
N HIS A 187 -0.46 2.96 -4.64
CA HIS A 187 0.02 1.57 -4.51
C HIS A 187 1.21 1.46 -3.57
N SER A 188 1.25 0.42 -2.74
CA SER A 188 2.37 0.15 -1.83
C SER A 188 2.63 1.33 -0.88
N LEU A 189 3.86 1.87 -0.80
CA LEU A 189 4.15 3.14 -0.09
C LEU A 189 3.27 4.30 -0.56
N GLY A 190 2.90 4.31 -1.85
CA GLY A 190 2.01 5.32 -2.43
C GLY A 190 0.61 5.32 -1.83
N ALA A 191 0.13 4.18 -1.30
CA ALA A 191 -1.14 4.13 -0.58
C ALA A 191 -1.10 4.95 0.71
N HIS A 192 0.04 4.93 1.42
CA HIS A 192 0.24 5.77 2.59
C HIS A 192 0.43 7.22 2.22
N VAL A 193 1.12 7.52 1.11
CA VAL A 193 1.17 8.89 0.58
C VAL A 193 -0.25 9.38 0.31
N ALA A 194 -1.09 8.59 -0.37
CA ALA A 194 -2.49 8.92 -0.63
C ALA A 194 -3.29 9.19 0.65
N GLY A 195 -3.14 8.34 1.67
CA GLY A 195 -3.72 8.58 2.99
C GLY A 195 -3.25 9.89 3.62
N ASN A 196 -1.96 10.22 3.52
CA ASN A 196 -1.44 11.48 4.04
C ASN A 196 -1.94 12.71 3.25
N VAL A 197 -2.20 12.59 1.94
CA VAL A 197 -2.91 13.66 1.20
C VAL A 197 -4.26 13.91 1.85
N GLY A 198 -5.01 12.84 2.16
CA GLY A 198 -6.28 12.90 2.88
C GLY A 198 -6.20 13.56 4.26
N LYS A 199 -5.20 13.19 5.08
CA LYS A 199 -4.96 13.79 6.40
C LYS A 199 -4.72 15.30 6.32
N TRP A 200 -3.86 15.73 5.40
CA TRP A 200 -3.58 17.16 5.19
C TRP A 200 -4.79 17.91 4.63
N GLN A 201 -5.67 17.21 3.91
CA GLN A 201 -6.98 17.70 3.48
C GLN A 201 -8.07 17.58 4.55
N SER A 202 -7.73 17.19 5.79
CA SER A 202 -8.68 16.98 6.89
C SER A 202 -9.84 16.04 6.54
N GLY A 203 -9.58 14.99 5.74
CA GLY A 203 -10.59 14.03 5.31
C GLY A 203 -11.57 14.56 4.26
N ALA A 204 -11.36 15.76 3.71
CA ALA A 204 -12.32 16.42 2.80
C ALA A 204 -12.35 15.84 1.36
N LEU A 205 -11.54 14.81 1.08
CA LEU A 205 -11.50 14.16 -0.22
C LEU A 205 -12.65 13.15 -0.36
N ARG A 206 -13.14 12.97 -1.58
CA ARG A 206 -14.25 12.05 -1.86
C ARG A 206 -13.88 10.60 -1.66
N THR A 207 -12.72 10.20 -2.17
CA THR A 207 -12.31 8.80 -2.12
C THR A 207 -10.79 8.67 -2.11
N ILE A 208 -10.30 7.75 -1.28
CA ILE A 208 -8.93 7.23 -1.38
C ILE A 208 -9.01 5.73 -1.65
N ILE A 209 -8.23 5.26 -2.61
CA ILE A 209 -8.09 3.84 -2.93
C ILE A 209 -6.65 3.41 -2.63
N GLY A 210 -6.49 2.54 -1.64
CA GLY A 210 -5.22 1.93 -1.26
C GLY A 210 -5.03 0.59 -1.94
N LEU A 211 -4.10 0.51 -2.89
CA LEU A 211 -3.76 -0.70 -3.61
C LEU A 211 -2.61 -1.41 -2.90
N ASP A 212 -2.94 -2.47 -2.18
CA ASP A 212 -2.04 -3.27 -1.34
C ASP A 212 -1.06 -2.41 -0.50
N PRO A 213 -1.55 -1.61 0.46
CA PRO A 213 -0.73 -0.68 1.24
C PRO A 213 0.43 -1.39 1.93
N ALA A 214 1.63 -0.81 1.91
CA ALA A 214 2.85 -1.47 2.38
C ALA A 214 2.87 -1.72 3.90
N LEU A 215 3.14 -2.96 4.34
CA LEU A 215 3.19 -3.32 5.76
C LEU A 215 4.46 -2.87 6.51
N PRO A 216 5.69 -3.07 5.96
CA PRO A 216 6.92 -2.83 6.72
C PRO A 216 7.02 -1.39 7.22
N PHE A 217 7.24 -1.24 8.53
CA PHE A 217 7.35 0.04 9.25
C PHE A 217 6.08 0.93 9.28
N PHE A 218 4.91 0.34 9.05
CA PHE A 218 3.60 0.99 9.24
C PHE A 218 2.68 0.27 10.24
N ALA A 219 3.05 -0.94 10.67
CA ALA A 219 2.25 -1.76 11.59
C ALA A 219 1.86 -1.00 12.88
N GLY A 220 0.71 -1.37 13.45
CA GLY A 220 0.13 -0.69 14.61
C GLY A 220 -0.48 0.68 14.26
N ASN A 221 -0.24 1.67 15.10
CA ASN A 221 -0.86 3.00 15.00
C ASN A 221 0.10 4.05 14.41
N SER A 222 0.86 3.68 13.37
CA SER A 222 1.74 4.64 12.69
C SER A 222 0.91 5.85 12.20
N PRO A 223 1.21 7.09 12.62
CA PRO A 223 0.36 8.24 12.35
C PRO A 223 0.32 8.62 10.86
N ASP A 224 1.29 8.13 10.09
CA ASP A 224 1.48 8.37 8.67
C ASP A 224 1.07 7.18 7.79
N ARG A 225 0.37 6.16 8.34
CA ARG A 225 -0.28 5.13 7.52
C ARG A 225 -1.63 5.61 6.99
N ILE A 226 -2.14 4.97 5.95
CA ILE A 226 -3.52 5.19 5.47
C ILE A 226 -4.54 4.69 6.52
N MET A 227 -5.63 5.43 6.69
CA MET A 227 -6.70 5.18 7.64
C MET A 227 -8.07 5.46 7.02
N ASP A 228 -9.12 4.86 7.57
CA ASP A 228 -10.52 5.09 7.20
C ASP A 228 -10.97 6.57 7.30
N THR A 229 -10.36 7.35 8.19
CA THR A 229 -10.67 8.78 8.38
C THR A 229 -10.01 9.71 7.37
N ASP A 230 -9.19 9.20 6.44
CA ASP A 230 -8.43 10.04 5.50
C ASP A 230 -9.28 10.63 4.35
N ALA A 231 -10.50 10.14 4.15
CA ALA A 231 -11.46 10.64 3.15
C ALA A 231 -12.90 10.36 3.59
N GLU A 232 -13.89 10.83 2.82
CA GLU A 232 -15.29 10.41 2.99
C GLU A 232 -15.49 8.89 2.79
N TYR A 233 -14.61 8.27 2.00
CA TYR A 233 -14.59 6.85 1.73
C TYR A 233 -13.18 6.35 1.42
N VAL A 234 -12.69 5.37 2.18
CA VAL A 234 -11.39 4.73 1.96
C VAL A 234 -11.57 3.26 1.61
N GLU A 235 -11.19 2.87 0.40
CA GLU A 235 -11.25 1.50 -0.08
C GLU A 235 -9.85 0.90 -0.16
N ILE A 236 -9.66 -0.30 0.40
CA ILE A 236 -8.38 -1.02 0.38
C ILE A 236 -8.53 -2.31 -0.41
N ILE A 237 -7.57 -2.58 -1.30
CA ILE A 237 -7.49 -3.83 -2.06
C ILE A 237 -6.25 -4.59 -1.60
N HIS A 238 -6.45 -5.62 -0.78
CA HIS A 238 -5.39 -6.47 -0.24
C HIS A 238 -5.09 -7.61 -1.21
N THR A 239 -3.84 -7.75 -1.63
CA THR A 239 -3.44 -8.81 -2.56
C THR A 239 -2.21 -9.58 -2.12
N ASN A 240 -1.37 -9.00 -1.26
CA ASN A 240 -0.18 -9.63 -0.69
C ASN A 240 -0.03 -9.33 0.82
N GLY A 241 -1.14 -9.46 1.54
CA GLY A 241 -1.24 -9.18 2.96
C GLY A 241 -0.37 -10.10 3.82
N GLY A 242 0.42 -9.49 4.70
CA GLY A 242 1.31 -10.20 5.64
C GLY A 242 2.71 -10.51 5.06
N VAL A 243 2.98 -10.12 3.81
CA VAL A 243 4.32 -10.17 3.22
C VAL A 243 4.80 -8.75 2.89
N LEU A 244 4.29 -8.16 1.79
CA LEU A 244 4.58 -6.78 1.43
C LEU A 244 3.43 -5.84 1.82
N GLY A 245 2.19 -6.31 1.72
CA GLY A 245 0.99 -5.53 2.00
C GLY A 245 0.44 -5.74 3.41
N PHE A 246 -0.40 -4.80 3.88
CA PHE A 246 -1.24 -5.00 5.06
C PHE A 246 -2.20 -6.16 4.84
N LEU A 247 -2.45 -6.92 5.90
CA LEU A 247 -3.55 -7.87 5.94
C LEU A 247 -4.68 -7.40 6.84
N GLU A 248 -4.40 -6.62 7.88
CA GLU A 248 -5.45 -6.07 8.75
C GLU A 248 -6.33 -5.08 7.96
N PRO A 249 -7.64 -5.02 8.25
CA PRO A 249 -8.53 -4.04 7.64
C PRO A 249 -8.18 -2.63 8.13
N ILE A 250 -7.97 -1.71 7.21
CA ILE A 250 -7.49 -0.34 7.48
C ILE A 250 -8.26 0.75 6.72
N GLY A 251 -9.37 0.42 6.05
CA GLY A 251 -10.25 1.37 5.38
C GLY A 251 -11.71 1.31 5.86
N ASP A 252 -12.59 2.04 5.18
CA ASP A 252 -14.05 1.86 5.30
C ASP A 252 -14.48 0.51 4.73
N ALA A 253 -13.89 0.15 3.58
CA ALA A 253 -14.08 -1.14 2.93
C ALA A 253 -12.74 -1.78 2.59
N ASP A 254 -12.58 -3.03 2.99
CA ASP A 254 -11.37 -3.81 2.74
C ASP A 254 -11.73 -5.03 1.89
N PHE A 255 -11.22 -5.07 0.66
CA PHE A 255 -11.44 -6.14 -0.30
C PHE A 255 -10.23 -7.08 -0.32
N TYR A 256 -10.51 -8.38 -0.23
CA TYR A 256 -9.53 -9.47 -0.17
C TYR A 256 -9.70 -10.43 -1.36
N PRO A 257 -9.29 -10.05 -2.58
CA PRO A 257 -9.16 -10.97 -3.70
C PRO A 257 -8.34 -12.20 -3.31
N ASN A 258 -8.95 -13.38 -3.44
CA ASN A 258 -8.36 -14.67 -3.08
C ASN A 258 -7.82 -14.67 -1.64
N LEU A 259 -8.61 -14.11 -0.71
CA LEU A 259 -8.26 -13.93 0.72
C LEU A 259 -7.08 -12.97 0.96
N GLY A 260 -6.67 -12.22 -0.07
CA GLY A 260 -5.76 -11.08 0.01
C GLY A 260 -4.31 -11.42 0.32
N ARG A 261 -3.87 -12.67 0.16
CA ARG A 261 -2.49 -13.10 0.45
C ARG A 261 -1.73 -13.59 -0.79
N ILE A 262 -2.29 -14.57 -1.49
CA ILE A 262 -1.66 -15.22 -2.64
C ILE A 262 -2.62 -15.09 -3.80
N GLN A 263 -2.10 -14.63 -4.94
CA GLN A 263 -2.93 -14.39 -6.12
C GLN A 263 -2.74 -15.49 -7.17
N PRO A 264 -3.83 -16.01 -7.77
CA PRO A 264 -3.75 -16.94 -8.88
C PRO A 264 -2.87 -16.40 -10.03
N GLY A 265 -2.02 -17.28 -10.56
CA GLY A 265 -1.08 -16.97 -11.64
C GLY A 265 0.28 -16.41 -11.20
N CYS A 266 0.52 -16.19 -9.90
CA CYS A 266 1.81 -15.69 -9.40
C CYS A 266 2.87 -16.77 -9.10
N GLY A 267 2.53 -18.06 -9.25
CA GLY A 267 3.48 -19.16 -8.99
C GLY A 267 3.94 -19.21 -7.54
N SER A 268 5.25 -19.37 -7.30
CA SER A 268 5.82 -19.49 -5.94
C SER A 268 5.98 -18.15 -5.21
N ASP A 269 6.04 -17.03 -5.93
CA ASP A 269 6.09 -15.64 -5.46
C ASP A 269 6.74 -15.40 -4.08
N VAL A 270 7.96 -15.90 -3.87
CA VAL A 270 8.64 -15.93 -2.55
C VAL A 270 8.84 -14.53 -1.97
N GLY A 271 9.01 -13.51 -2.82
CA GLY A 271 9.10 -12.10 -2.42
C GLY A 271 7.76 -11.35 -2.46
N GLY A 272 6.68 -11.99 -2.91
CA GLY A 272 5.34 -11.41 -2.99
C GLY A 272 5.16 -10.31 -4.04
N GLY A 273 6.16 -10.06 -4.90
CA GLY A 273 6.13 -8.95 -5.87
C GLY A 273 5.01 -9.09 -6.89
N CYS A 274 4.70 -10.32 -7.34
CA CYS A 274 3.61 -10.54 -8.28
C CYS A 274 2.26 -10.28 -7.63
N ALA A 275 2.01 -10.88 -6.46
CA ALA A 275 0.78 -10.68 -5.70
C ALA A 275 0.58 -9.20 -5.35
N HIS A 276 1.64 -8.51 -4.93
CA HIS A 276 1.62 -7.08 -4.60
C HIS A 276 1.24 -6.20 -5.81
N ALA A 277 1.70 -6.56 -7.01
CA ALA A 277 1.34 -5.84 -8.24
C ALA A 277 -0.11 -6.10 -8.71
N ARG A 278 -0.72 -7.23 -8.30
CA ARG A 278 -2.09 -7.57 -8.71
C ARG A 278 -3.13 -6.57 -8.26
N ALA A 279 -2.93 -5.85 -7.15
CA ALA A 279 -3.86 -4.79 -6.75
C ALA A 279 -4.02 -3.73 -7.85
N VAL A 280 -2.94 -3.37 -8.55
CA VAL A 280 -3.00 -2.46 -9.70
C VAL A 280 -3.77 -3.09 -10.85
N HIS A 281 -3.48 -4.34 -11.19
CA HIS A 281 -4.15 -5.02 -12.32
C HIS A 281 -5.65 -5.19 -12.08
N PHE A 282 -6.07 -5.59 -10.87
CA PHE A 282 -7.48 -5.73 -10.52
C PHE A 282 -8.20 -4.38 -10.51
N TYR A 283 -7.56 -3.33 -9.99
CA TYR A 283 -8.14 -1.99 -10.03
C TYR A 283 -8.30 -1.45 -11.46
N VAL A 284 -7.30 -1.67 -12.31
CA VAL A 284 -7.37 -1.28 -13.73
C VAL A 284 -8.50 -2.02 -14.44
N GLU A 285 -8.63 -3.32 -14.23
CA GLU A 285 -9.71 -4.10 -14.83
C GLU A 285 -11.07 -3.73 -14.24
N SER A 286 -11.17 -3.36 -12.96
CA SER A 286 -12.44 -2.97 -12.35
C SER A 286 -13.01 -1.67 -12.94
N ILE A 287 -12.14 -0.77 -13.41
CA ILE A 287 -12.54 0.42 -14.20
C ILE A 287 -13.14 0.02 -15.55
N LEU A 288 -12.57 -1.00 -16.20
CA LEU A 288 -12.92 -1.38 -17.58
C LEU A 288 -14.06 -2.41 -17.67
N SER A 289 -14.24 -3.22 -16.64
CA SER A 289 -15.10 -4.40 -16.68
C SER A 289 -16.55 -4.07 -16.34
N ARG A 290 -17.48 -4.51 -17.20
CA ARG A 290 -18.92 -4.43 -16.92
C ARG A 290 -19.36 -5.43 -15.84
N HIS A 291 -18.76 -6.62 -15.85
CA HIS A 291 -18.96 -7.64 -14.81
C HIS A 291 -18.41 -7.13 -13.47
N GLY A 292 -17.23 -6.49 -13.52
CA GLY A 292 -16.55 -5.96 -12.35
C GLY A 292 -16.05 -7.06 -11.42
N PHE A 293 -15.62 -6.65 -10.24
CA PHE A 293 -15.14 -7.54 -9.19
C PHE A 293 -16.14 -7.51 -8.05
N VAL A 294 -17.07 -8.47 -8.00
CA VAL A 294 -18.11 -8.48 -6.96
C VAL A 294 -17.60 -9.22 -5.73
N GLY A 295 -17.35 -8.49 -4.65
CA GLY A 295 -17.01 -9.01 -3.34
C GLY A 295 -18.25 -9.34 -2.52
N GLN A 296 -18.22 -10.50 -1.85
CA GLN A 296 -19.18 -10.88 -0.83
C GLN A 296 -18.66 -10.42 0.53
N GLN A 297 -19.52 -9.85 1.35
CA GLN A 297 -19.13 -9.42 2.68
C GLN A 297 -18.86 -10.65 3.56
N CYS A 298 -17.72 -10.62 4.25
CA CYS A 298 -17.32 -11.60 5.24
C CYS A 298 -17.57 -11.04 6.64
N GLU A 299 -18.06 -11.88 7.54
CA GLU A 299 -18.45 -11.45 8.90
C GLU A 299 -17.29 -10.87 9.73
N SER A 300 -16.06 -11.38 9.54
CA SER A 300 -14.94 -10.94 10.35
C SER A 300 -13.60 -11.11 9.64
N PHE A 301 -12.63 -10.30 10.09
CA PHE A 301 -11.24 -10.44 9.66
C PHE A 301 -10.64 -11.79 10.04
N GLN A 302 -11.05 -12.38 11.16
CA GLN A 302 -10.59 -13.69 11.58
C GLN A 302 -10.98 -14.77 10.55
N ASN A 303 -12.19 -14.67 9.98
CA ASN A 303 -12.63 -15.60 8.94
C ASN A 303 -11.81 -15.46 7.64
N ILE A 304 -11.38 -14.24 7.28
CA ILE A 304 -10.43 -14.02 6.17
C ILE A 304 -9.11 -14.76 6.47
N ARG A 305 -8.56 -14.58 7.67
CA ARG A 305 -7.29 -15.19 8.08
C ARG A 305 -7.34 -16.72 8.07
N ASP A 306 -8.46 -17.28 8.48
CA ASP A 306 -8.64 -18.73 8.57
C ASP A 306 -9.12 -19.35 7.25
N GLY A 307 -9.46 -18.53 6.24
CA GLY A 307 -10.01 -19.00 4.97
C GLY A 307 -11.43 -19.57 5.09
N MET A 308 -12.18 -19.14 6.11
CA MET A 308 -13.52 -19.62 6.46
C MET A 308 -14.56 -18.51 6.37
N CYS A 309 -14.50 -17.68 5.31
CA CYS A 309 -15.49 -16.62 5.13
C CYS A 309 -16.88 -17.16 4.84
N SER A 310 -17.79 -16.87 5.77
CA SER A 310 -19.24 -17.03 5.61
C SER A 310 -19.81 -15.78 4.97
N GLU A 311 -20.53 -15.94 3.85
CA GLU A 311 -21.20 -14.83 3.17
C GLU A 311 -22.37 -14.32 4.01
N THR A 312 -22.47 -13.00 4.18
CA THR A 312 -23.61 -12.37 4.89
C THR A 312 -24.81 -12.10 3.97
N GLY A 313 -24.65 -12.30 2.65
CA GLY A 313 -25.61 -11.91 1.62
C GLY A 313 -25.50 -10.44 1.18
N VAL A 314 -24.60 -9.66 1.78
CA VAL A 314 -24.24 -8.31 1.31
C VAL A 314 -23.10 -8.41 0.31
N SER A 315 -23.25 -7.76 -0.85
CA SER A 315 -22.20 -7.70 -1.87
C SER A 315 -21.88 -6.27 -2.26
N SER A 316 -20.62 -6.01 -2.61
CA SER A 316 -20.19 -4.75 -3.20
C SER A 316 -19.22 -4.98 -4.35
N ARG A 317 -19.18 -4.06 -5.31
CA ARG A 317 -18.11 -4.05 -6.33
C ARG A 317 -16.82 -3.55 -5.67
N MET A 318 -15.68 -4.12 -6.05
CA MET A 318 -14.35 -3.64 -5.70
C MET A 318 -13.85 -2.70 -6.79
N GLY A 319 -13.28 -1.56 -6.42
CA GLY A 319 -12.75 -0.54 -7.31
C GLY A 319 -13.83 0.08 -8.21
N GLY A 320 -13.48 0.30 -9.48
CA GLY A 320 -14.35 0.88 -10.48
C GLY A 320 -14.23 2.40 -10.61
N GLU A 321 -14.92 2.93 -11.62
CA GLU A 321 -14.96 4.36 -11.92
C GLU A 321 -16.38 4.72 -12.45
N PRO A 322 -17.14 5.57 -11.74
CA PRO A 322 -16.82 6.19 -10.45
C PRO A 322 -16.69 5.15 -9.31
N PRO A 323 -15.87 5.41 -8.28
CA PRO A 323 -15.70 4.51 -7.15
C PRO A 323 -16.95 4.49 -6.24
N ASN A 324 -17.03 3.51 -5.35
CA ASN A 324 -18.21 3.21 -4.53
C ASN A 324 -18.61 4.26 -3.49
N ALA A 325 -18.02 5.45 -3.45
CA ALA A 325 -18.30 6.45 -2.41
C ALA A 325 -19.77 6.90 -2.32
N VAL A 326 -20.57 6.75 -3.38
CA VAL A 326 -22.02 7.01 -3.32
C VAL A 326 -22.76 5.93 -2.54
N ALA A 327 -22.38 4.66 -2.73
CA ALA A 327 -22.95 3.54 -1.99
C ALA A 327 -22.32 3.39 -0.59
N ALA A 328 -21.09 3.89 -0.41
CA ALA A 328 -20.26 3.83 0.79
C ALA A 328 -20.34 2.47 1.50
N PRO A 329 -20.06 1.35 0.77
CA PRO A 329 -20.09 0.03 1.37
C PRO A 329 -19.05 0.00 2.50
N ARG A 330 -19.39 -0.62 3.63
CA ARG A 330 -18.48 -0.72 4.78
C ARG A 330 -18.27 -2.16 5.21
N GLY A 331 -17.05 -2.46 5.64
CA GLY A 331 -16.65 -3.76 6.16
C GLY A 331 -15.74 -4.54 5.22
N ILE A 332 -15.69 -5.84 5.46
CA ILE A 332 -14.69 -6.74 4.88
C ILE A 332 -15.34 -7.55 3.78
N PHE A 333 -14.74 -7.55 2.60
CA PHE A 333 -15.26 -8.24 1.42
C PHE A 333 -14.22 -9.22 0.87
N PHE A 334 -14.66 -10.37 0.42
CA PHE A 334 -13.80 -11.35 -0.26
C PHE A 334 -14.39 -11.72 -1.61
N LEU A 335 -13.51 -12.12 -2.52
CA LEU A 335 -13.85 -12.50 -3.88
C LEU A 335 -12.78 -13.42 -4.44
N GLN A 336 -13.12 -14.14 -5.49
CA GLN A 336 -12.15 -14.91 -6.27
C GLN A 336 -11.80 -14.16 -7.55
N THR A 337 -10.62 -14.44 -8.10
CA THR A 337 -10.22 -13.93 -9.42
C THR A 337 -9.61 -15.05 -10.26
N ALA A 338 -9.62 -14.89 -11.59
CA ALA A 338 -8.90 -15.80 -12.48
C ALA A 338 -7.38 -15.62 -12.33
N ASN A 339 -6.61 -16.57 -12.87
CA ASN A 339 -5.14 -16.55 -12.85
C ASN A 339 -4.51 -15.68 -13.96
N GLN A 340 -5.29 -15.22 -14.92
CA GLN A 340 -4.85 -14.39 -16.04
C GLN A 340 -5.96 -13.42 -16.44
N PHE A 341 -5.60 -12.33 -17.12
CA PHE A 341 -6.54 -11.35 -17.61
C PHE A 341 -7.49 -11.97 -18.66
N PRO A 342 -8.81 -11.68 -18.65
CA PRO A 342 -9.52 -10.93 -17.62
C PRO A 342 -9.61 -11.70 -16.29
N PHE A 343 -9.27 -11.02 -15.19
CA PHE A 343 -9.24 -11.55 -13.82
C PHE A 343 -10.63 -11.59 -13.17
N ALA A 344 -11.54 -10.70 -13.58
CA ALA A 344 -12.90 -10.67 -13.06
C ALA A 344 -13.64 -11.96 -13.41
N VAL A 345 -14.12 -12.69 -12.40
CA VAL A 345 -14.84 -13.96 -12.56
C VAL A 345 -16.29 -13.81 -12.07
N GLY A 346 -17.17 -13.37 -12.98
CA GLY A 346 -18.62 -13.32 -12.76
C GLY A 346 -19.09 -12.29 -11.71
N CYS A 347 -20.38 -11.94 -11.69
CA CYS A 347 -21.53 -12.57 -12.34
C CYS A 347 -21.99 -11.88 -13.64
#